data_AF-A0A6I4UH63-F1
#
_entry.id   AF-A0A6I4UH63-F1
#
_cell.length_a   1.000
_cell.length_b   1.000
_cell.length_c   1.000
_cell.angle_alpha   90.00
_cell.angle_beta   90.00
_cell.angle_gamma   90.00
#
_symmetry.space_group_name_H-M   'P 1'
#
loop_
_entity.id
_entity.type
_entity.pdbx_description
1 polymer ?
#
loop_
_entity_poly.entity_id
_entity_poly.type
_entity_poly.pdbx_seq_one_letter_code
_entity_poly.pdbx_strand_id
1 'polypeptide(L)'
;MLNEALRLVRVFHDLNKTQTANRVGLSKSYITELERGDKKVSMEVLEKYAEAFSIPLSSLMFFAEQAADPSTAEKTRTFVAGKTLKMLDWISTVTAERDEHEHA
;
A
#
# COMPACT_ATOMS: atom_id res chain seq x y z
N MET A 1 1.34 8.36 9.16
CA MET A 1 0.86 6.98 8.93
C MET A 1 0.66 6.70 7.45
N LEU A 2 -0.04 7.57 6.69
CA LEU A 2 -0.27 7.33 5.27
C LEU A 2 1.00 7.33 4.41
N ASN A 3 1.93 8.24 4.70
CA ASN A 3 3.26 8.29 4.10
C ASN A 3 4.02 6.96 4.26
N GLU A 4 3.91 6.35 5.44
CA GLU A 4 4.54 5.05 5.74
C GLU A 4 3.82 3.91 5.03
N ALA A 5 2.49 3.96 4.91
CA ALA A 5 1.73 2.98 4.13
C ALA A 5 2.16 2.98 2.65
N LEU A 6 2.34 4.16 2.03
CA LEU A 6 2.84 4.25 0.65
C LEU A 6 4.25 3.66 0.51
N ARG A 7 5.13 3.90 1.50
CA ARG A 7 6.47 3.32 1.56
C ARG A 7 6.41 1.79 1.68
N LEU A 8 5.54 1.27 2.53
CA LEU A 8 5.36 -0.16 2.75
C LEU A 8 4.81 -0.87 1.51
N VAL A 9 3.82 -0.29 0.83
CA VAL A 9 3.34 -0.79 -0.47
C VAL A 9 4.51 -0.90 -1.45
N ARG A 10 5.32 0.16 -1.58
CA ARG A 10 6.49 0.13 -2.45
C ARG A 10 7.48 -0.99 -2.10
N VAL A 11 7.87 -1.08 -0.82
CA VAL A 11 8.85 -2.07 -0.34
C VAL A 11 8.31 -3.49 -0.49
N PHE A 12 7.02 -3.69 -0.24
CA PHE A 12 6.35 -4.98 -0.41
C PHE A 12 6.39 -5.48 -1.86
N HIS A 13 6.28 -4.57 -2.83
CA HIS A 13 6.43 -4.89 -4.26
C HIS A 13 7.89 -4.91 -4.75
N ASP A 14 8.87 -4.84 -3.84
CA ASP A 14 10.31 -4.79 -4.13
C ASP A 14 10.69 -3.71 -5.16
N LEU A 15 10.02 -2.54 -5.10
CA LEU A 15 10.28 -1.44 -6.02
C LEU A 15 11.16 -0.36 -5.38
N ASN A 16 12.08 0.16 -6.16
CA ASN A 16 12.75 1.42 -5.84
C ASN A 16 11.86 2.62 -6.18
N LYS A 17 12.19 3.79 -5.64
CA LYS A 17 11.37 5.01 -5.79
C LYS A 17 11.18 5.44 -7.25
N THR A 18 12.15 5.17 -8.13
CA THR A 18 12.04 5.46 -9.57
C THR A 18 11.06 4.52 -10.25
N GLN A 19 11.11 3.22 -9.93
CA GLN A 19 10.16 2.23 -10.47
C GLN A 19 8.74 2.51 -10.00
N THR A 20 8.55 2.85 -8.73
CA THR A 20 7.25 3.26 -8.20
C THR A 20 6.74 4.49 -8.89
N ALA A 21 7.57 5.53 -9.03
CA ALA A 21 7.22 6.76 -9.74
C ALA A 21 6.69 6.48 -11.16
N ASN A 22 7.42 5.65 -11.92
CA ASN A 22 6.99 5.23 -13.25
C ASN A 22 5.66 4.45 -13.23
N ARG A 23 5.50 3.54 -12.27
CA ARG A 23 4.32 2.68 -12.15
C ARG A 23 3.06 3.46 -11.76
N VAL A 24 3.16 4.43 -10.86
CA VAL A 24 2.01 5.24 -10.40
C VAL A 24 1.81 6.52 -11.22
N GLY A 25 2.68 6.80 -12.20
CA GLY A 25 2.61 8.01 -13.02
C GLY A 25 2.89 9.30 -12.24
N LEU A 26 3.87 9.28 -11.33
CA LEU A 26 4.32 10.43 -10.54
C LEU A 26 5.84 10.64 -10.70
N SER A 27 6.38 11.77 -10.25
CA SER A 27 7.84 11.97 -10.28
C SER A 27 8.53 11.29 -9.08
N LYS A 28 9.78 10.83 -9.27
CA LYS A 28 10.61 10.26 -8.19
C LYS A 28 10.75 11.21 -6.99
N SER A 29 10.90 12.51 -7.26
CA SER A 29 10.98 13.54 -6.21
C SER A 29 9.69 13.56 -5.40
N TYR A 30 8.54 13.52 -6.07
CA TYR A 30 7.25 13.53 -5.39
C TYR A 30 7.01 12.27 -4.56
N ILE A 31 7.35 11.08 -5.06
CA ILE A 31 7.34 9.84 -4.25
C ILE A 31 8.21 9.99 -3.00
N THR A 32 9.39 10.58 -3.13
CA THR A 32 10.31 10.77 -2.00
C THR A 32 9.73 11.71 -0.95
N GLU A 33 9.17 12.84 -1.37
CA GLU A 33 8.52 13.82 -0.49
C GLU A 33 7.27 13.24 0.19
N LEU A 34 6.49 12.44 -0.53
CA LEU A 34 5.31 11.75 0.00
C LEU A 34 5.70 10.74 1.09
N GLU A 35 6.72 9.91 0.86
CA GLU A 35 7.17 8.91 1.84
C GLU A 35 7.83 9.54 3.07
N ARG A 36 8.57 10.63 2.90
CA ARG A 36 9.11 11.43 4.02
C ARG A 36 8.03 12.16 4.81
N GLY A 37 6.85 12.38 4.21
CA GLY A 37 5.79 13.17 4.80
C GLY A 37 5.97 14.69 4.62
N ASP A 38 6.86 15.13 3.74
CA ASP A 38 7.04 16.55 3.42
C ASP A 38 5.86 17.10 2.61
N LYS A 39 5.19 16.21 1.87
CA LYS A 39 3.97 16.51 1.11
C LYS A 39 2.82 15.69 1.66
N LYS A 40 1.67 16.35 1.80
CA LYS A 40 0.43 15.66 2.17
C LYS A 40 0.01 14.76 1.01
N VAL A 41 -0.35 13.53 1.35
CA VAL A 41 -0.92 12.57 0.40
C VAL A 41 -2.32 13.05 0.02
N SER A 42 -2.55 13.29 -1.27
CA SER A 42 -3.85 13.69 -1.81
C SER A 42 -4.70 12.46 -2.19
N MET A 43 -6.00 12.67 -2.43
CA MET A 43 -6.88 11.62 -2.96
C MET A 43 -6.38 11.08 -4.31
N GLU A 44 -5.91 11.96 -5.20
CA GLU A 44 -5.34 11.56 -6.49
C GLU A 44 -4.13 10.61 -6.32
N VAL A 45 -3.27 10.85 -5.31
CA VAL A 45 -2.17 9.93 -5.01
C VAL A 45 -2.69 8.57 -4.55
N LEU A 46 -3.72 8.55 -3.70
CA LEU A 46 -4.32 7.30 -3.24
C LEU A 46 -4.97 6.52 -4.39
N GLU A 47 -5.66 7.20 -5.30
CA GLU A 47 -6.26 6.61 -6.51
C GLU A 47 -5.19 5.99 -7.41
N LYS A 48 -4.10 6.73 -7.69
CA LYS A 48 -2.97 6.23 -8.49
C LYS A 48 -2.32 5.00 -7.86
N TYR A 49 -2.14 4.98 -6.55
CA TYR A 49 -1.61 3.81 -5.85
C TYR A 49 -2.60 2.63 -5.84
N ALA A 50 -3.89 2.90 -5.64
CA ALA A 50 -4.94 1.88 -5.68
C ALA A 50 -4.98 1.18 -7.04
N GLU A 51 -4.97 1.95 -8.12
CA GLU A 51 -4.93 1.42 -9.49
C GLU A 51 -3.62 0.66 -9.78
N ALA A 52 -2.48 1.30 -9.53
CA ALA A 52 -1.16 0.76 -9.87
C ALA A 52 -0.81 -0.55 -9.15
N PHE A 53 -1.30 -0.74 -7.92
CA PHE A 53 -1.01 -1.90 -7.09
C PHE A 53 -2.22 -2.81 -6.88
N SER A 54 -3.35 -2.54 -7.55
CA SER A 54 -4.59 -3.29 -7.41
C SER A 54 -5.07 -3.40 -5.95
N ILE A 55 -4.87 -2.32 -5.19
CA ILE A 55 -5.29 -2.20 -3.79
C ILE A 55 -6.63 -1.47 -3.77
N PRO A 56 -7.66 -1.95 -3.05
CA PRO A 56 -8.92 -1.21 -2.93
C PRO A 56 -8.70 0.18 -2.30
N LEU A 57 -9.12 1.25 -2.99
CA LEU A 57 -8.99 2.64 -2.52
C LEU A 57 -9.55 2.84 -1.11
N SER A 58 -10.66 2.17 -0.80
CA SER A 58 -11.28 2.19 0.55
C SER A 58 -10.35 1.68 1.64
N SER A 59 -9.44 0.74 1.34
CA SER A 59 -8.44 0.27 2.29
C SER A 59 -7.41 1.35 2.59
N LEU A 60 -6.97 2.10 1.56
CA LEU A 60 -6.04 3.22 1.72
C LEU A 60 -6.68 4.40 2.46
N MET A 61 -7.94 4.73 2.15
CA MET A 61 -8.70 5.78 2.84
C MET A 61 -8.91 5.48 4.33
N PHE A 62 -9.21 4.23 4.69
CA PHE A 62 -9.33 3.83 6.09
C PHE A 62 -8.04 4.15 6.87
N PHE A 63 -6.86 3.85 6.30
CA PHE A 63 -5.59 4.23 6.94
C PHE A 63 -5.40 5.75 7.05
N ALA A 64 -5.97 6.55 6.14
CA ALA A 64 -5.92 8.01 6.18
C ALA A 64 -6.78 8.58 7.31
N GLU A 65 -7.98 8.04 7.49
CA GLU A 65 -8.91 8.42 8.56
C GLU A 65 -8.33 8.11 9.94
N GLN A 66 -7.75 6.92 10.11
CA GLN A 66 -7.08 6.52 11.36
C GLN A 66 -5.84 7.36 11.66
N ALA A 67 -5.19 7.94 10.64
CA ALA A 67 -4.08 8.88 10.83
C ALA A 67 -4.53 10.22 11.42
N ALA A 68 -5.80 10.57 11.26
CA ALA A 68 -6.37 11.81 11.74
C ALA A 68 -6.95 11.69 13.16
N ASP A 69 -7.35 10.49 13.61
CA ASP A 69 -7.89 10.25 14.95
C ASP A 69 -7.26 9.03 15.65
N PRO A 70 -6.36 9.24 16.65
CA PRO A 70 -5.70 8.16 17.39
C PRO A 70 -6.61 7.39 18.37
N SER A 71 -7.81 7.88 18.68
CA SER A 71 -8.69 7.31 19.73
C SER A 71 -9.32 5.96 19.34
N THR A 72 -9.24 5.57 18.06
CA THR A 72 -9.82 4.34 17.50
C THR A 72 -8.83 3.16 17.47
N ALA A 73 -7.64 3.31 18.07
CA ALA A 73 -6.52 2.36 17.99
C ALA A 73 -6.83 0.92 18.48
N GLU A 74 -7.79 0.75 19.41
CA GLU A 74 -8.07 -0.57 20.01
C GLU A 74 -8.91 -1.48 19.09
N LYS A 75 -9.94 -0.94 18.43
CA LYS A 75 -10.71 -1.67 17.39
C LYS A 75 -9.87 -1.93 16.13
N THR A 76 -8.82 -1.12 15.93
CA THR A 76 -7.92 -1.18 14.77
C THR A 76 -7.01 -2.40 14.82
N ARG A 77 -6.55 -2.83 16.01
CA ARG A 77 -5.60 -3.95 16.15
C ARG A 77 -6.20 -5.27 15.66
N THR A 78 -7.46 -5.54 16.04
CA THR A 78 -8.17 -6.78 15.70
C THR A 78 -8.55 -6.83 14.22
N PHE A 79 -8.90 -5.68 13.61
CA PHE A 79 -9.26 -5.61 12.20
C PHE A 79 -8.06 -5.64 11.24
N VAL A 80 -6.97 -4.94 11.61
CA VAL A 80 -5.70 -5.00 10.86
C VAL A 80 -5.16 -6.43 10.85
N ALA A 81 -5.25 -7.18 11.96
CA ALA A 81 -4.88 -8.60 12.00
C ALA A 81 -5.69 -9.46 11.01
N GLY A 82 -7.00 -9.25 10.89
CA GLY A 82 -7.83 -9.99 9.94
C GLY A 82 -7.52 -9.66 8.48
N LYS A 83 -7.17 -8.40 8.18
CA LYS A 83 -6.80 -7.94 6.84
C LYS A 83 -5.38 -8.34 6.46
N THR A 84 -4.42 -8.31 7.38
CA THR A 84 -3.06 -8.82 7.15
C THR A 84 -3.08 -10.34 6.96
N LEU A 85 -3.89 -11.08 7.70
CA LEU A 85 -4.11 -12.50 7.45
C LEU A 85 -4.72 -12.76 6.07
N LYS A 86 -5.71 -11.96 5.64
CA LYS A 86 -6.24 -12.04 4.27
C LYS A 86 -5.22 -11.65 3.20
N MET A 87 -4.33 -10.69 3.47
CA MET A 87 -3.24 -10.36 2.55
C MET A 87 -2.20 -11.49 2.50
N LEU A 88 -1.84 -12.09 3.63
CA LEU A 88 -0.95 -13.25 3.69
C LEU A 88 -1.55 -14.47 2.97
N ASP A 89 -2.85 -14.71 3.12
CA ASP A 89 -3.62 -15.76 2.44
C ASP A 89 -3.71 -15.54 0.92
N TRP A 90 -3.95 -14.29 0.51
CA TRP A 90 -3.89 -13.91 -0.90
C TRP A 90 -2.48 -14.07 -1.48
N ILE A 91 -1.44 -13.68 -0.74
CA ILE A 91 -0.04 -13.87 -1.12
C ILE A 91 0.27 -15.36 -1.28
N SER A 92 -0.10 -16.21 -0.33
CA SER A 92 0.14 -17.66 -0.44
C SER A 92 -0.57 -18.28 -1.64
N THR A 93 -1.79 -17.82 -1.94
CA THR A 93 -2.56 -18.29 -3.10
C THR A 93 -1.90 -17.86 -4.42
N VAL A 94 -1.49 -16.60 -4.53
CA VAL A 94 -0.84 -16.06 -5.75
C VAL A 94 0.57 -16.63 -5.95
N THR A 95 1.31 -16.96 -4.87
CA THR A 95 2.61 -17.65 -4.99
C THR A 95 2.45 -19.11 -5.38
N ALA A 96 1.42 -19.81 -4.89
CA ALA A 96 1.16 -21.21 -5.28
C ALA A 96 0.84 -21.36 -6.77
N GLU A 97 0.13 -20.40 -7.36
CA GLU A 97 -0.18 -20.38 -8.80
C GLU A 97 1.06 -20.12 -9.70
N ARG A 98 2.13 -19.51 -9.17
CA ARG A 98 3.39 -19.30 -9.91
C ARG A 98 4.28 -20.54 -9.95
N ASP A 99 4.25 -21.36 -8.90
CA ASP A 99 5.05 -22.58 -8.82
C ASP A 99 4.51 -23.69 -9.74
N GLU A 100 3.20 -23.71 -10.04
CA GLU A 100 2.60 -24.67 -10.99
C GLU A 100 2.96 -24.37 -12.46
N HIS A 101 3.33 -23.13 -12.79
CA HIS A 101 3.67 -22.70 -14.14
C HIS A 101 5.19 -22.73 -14.45
N GLU A 102 6.06 -22.81 -13.44
CA GLU A 102 7.52 -22.98 -13.63
C GLU A 102 7.96 -24.46 -13.73
N HIS A 103 7.07 -25.41 -13.43
CA HIS A 103 7.34 -26.85 -13.47
C HIS A 103 6.53 -27.64 -14.53
N ALA A 104 5.84 -26.96 -15.45
CA ALA A 104 5.18 -27.54 -16.62
C ALA A 104 5.96 -27.22 -17.91
#